data_AF-A0A958EY37-F1
#
_entry.id   AF-A0A958EY37-F1
#
_cell.length_a   1.000
_cell.length_b   1.000
_cell.length_c   1.000
_cell.angle_alpha   90.00
_cell.angle_beta   90.00
_cell.angle_gamma   90.00
#
_symmetry.space_group_name_H-M   'P 1'
#
loop_
_entity.id
_entity.type
_entity.pdbx_description
1 polymer ?
#
loop_
_entity_poly.entity_id
_entity_poly.type
_entity_poly.pdbx_seq_one_letter_code
_entity_poly.pdbx_strand_id
1 'polypeptide(L)'
;MNMKAILILITVAGSILFAQEKKQLDHDVYDFWNRPIQHAISDNGNWFLYAVKPDNGDGKLTFKNLQNETEFNVARGDSAAFGKNASFAAFLIRAKLDSVKKAKKDEKKGKDAPQDSLAVIDLSTGNISVKDVIKSYKMPEDAGGWLAWQLKFSKEPKDSSKAENDSAKTA
;
A
#
# COMPACT_ATOMS: atom_id res chain seq x y z
N MET A 1 31.04 -46.12 -15.75
CA MET A 1 29.60 -45.82 -15.54
C MET A 1 28.89 -45.96 -16.88
N ASN A 2 28.00 -46.93 -17.02
CA ASN A 2 27.48 -47.35 -18.33
C ASN A 2 26.58 -46.28 -18.96
N MET A 3 26.87 -45.87 -20.19
CA MET A 3 26.15 -44.81 -20.93
C MET A 3 24.64 -45.08 -21.07
N LYS A 4 24.23 -46.36 -21.06
CA LYS A 4 22.83 -46.80 -21.01
C LYS A 4 22.14 -46.51 -19.67
N ALA A 5 22.88 -46.56 -18.56
CA ALA A 5 22.35 -46.25 -17.23
C ALA A 5 22.11 -44.74 -17.05
N ILE A 6 22.95 -43.90 -17.68
CA ILE A 6 22.77 -42.44 -17.67
C ILE A 6 21.54 -42.03 -18.49
N LEU A 7 21.30 -42.67 -19.64
CA LEU A 7 20.13 -42.39 -20.49
C LEU A 7 18.80 -42.76 -19.81
N ILE A 8 18.77 -43.89 -19.10
CA ILE A 8 17.57 -44.33 -18.33
C ILE A 8 17.31 -43.39 -17.14
N LEU A 9 18.37 -42.93 -16.46
CA LEU A 9 18.22 -42.01 -15.32
C LEU A 9 17.67 -40.64 -15.75
N ILE A 10 18.07 -40.13 -16.92
CA ILE A 10 17.56 -38.86 -17.48
C ILE A 10 16.08 -38.99 -17.89
N THR A 11 15.66 -40.14 -18.41
CA THR A 11 14.28 -40.36 -18.87
C THR A 11 13.31 -40.52 -17.69
N VAL A 12 13.74 -41.15 -16.60
CA VAL A 12 12.94 -41.27 -15.36
C VAL A 12 12.85 -39.92 -14.63
N ALA A 13 13.92 -39.14 -14.60
CA ALA A 13 13.91 -37.80 -13.99
C ALA A 13 13.02 -36.80 -14.75
N GLY A 14 12.89 -36.93 -16.08
CA GLY A 14 12.02 -36.07 -16.90
C GLY A 14 10.51 -36.28 -16.68
N SER A 15 10.11 -37.42 -16.10
CA SER A 15 8.70 -37.76 -15.88
C SER A 15 8.08 -37.08 -14.65
N ILE A 16 8.89 -36.46 -13.80
CA ILE A 16 8.45 -35.79 -12.56
C ILE A 16 8.08 -34.31 -12.82
N LEU A 17 8.25 -33.81 -14.05
CA LEU A 17 8.05 -32.39 -14.37
C LEU A 17 6.63 -32.01 -14.85
N PHE A 18 5.70 -32.96 -14.92
CA PHE A 18 4.35 -32.71 -15.46
C PHE A 18 3.23 -33.10 -14.50
N ALA A 19 3.14 -32.42 -13.37
CA ALA A 19 1.89 -32.27 -12.62
C ALA A 19 2.04 -31.11 -11.62
N GLN A 20 2.10 -29.88 -12.13
CA GLN A 20 1.65 -28.76 -11.31
C GLN A 20 0.13 -28.92 -11.18
N GLU A 21 -0.31 -29.60 -10.12
CA GLU A 21 -1.70 -29.61 -9.70
C GLU A 21 -2.14 -28.16 -9.53
N LYS A 22 -2.80 -27.62 -10.56
CA LYS A 22 -3.49 -26.33 -10.43
C LYS A 22 -4.45 -26.50 -9.26
N LYS A 23 -4.39 -25.58 -8.29
CA LYS A 23 -5.28 -25.60 -7.12
C LYS A 23 -6.71 -25.88 -7.59
N GLN A 24 -7.32 -26.92 -7.04
CA GLN A 24 -8.68 -27.30 -7.35
C GLN A 24 -9.61 -26.11 -7.06
N LEU A 25 -10.53 -25.78 -7.97
CA LEU A 25 -11.46 -24.67 -7.74
C LEU A 25 -12.46 -25.03 -6.64
N ASP A 26 -12.23 -24.50 -5.44
CA ASP A 26 -13.14 -24.55 -4.29
C ASP A 26 -13.61 -23.14 -3.92
N HIS A 27 -14.46 -23.03 -2.89
CA HIS A 27 -14.98 -21.73 -2.43
C HIS A 27 -13.89 -20.81 -1.86
N ASP A 28 -12.74 -21.36 -1.42
CA ASP A 28 -11.63 -20.56 -0.92
C ASP A 28 -10.95 -19.78 -2.04
N VAL A 29 -11.17 -20.15 -3.31
CA VAL A 29 -10.66 -19.40 -4.48
C VAL A 29 -11.23 -17.99 -4.56
N TYR A 30 -12.45 -17.74 -4.07
CA TYR A 30 -13.05 -16.40 -4.08
C TYR A 30 -12.26 -15.38 -3.25
N ASP A 31 -11.65 -15.83 -2.16
CA ASP A 31 -10.87 -14.95 -1.27
C ASP A 31 -9.61 -14.39 -1.95
N PHE A 32 -9.10 -15.09 -2.96
CA PHE A 32 -7.93 -14.68 -3.74
C PHE A 32 -8.27 -13.86 -5.00
N TRP A 33 -9.56 -13.63 -5.28
CA TRP A 33 -9.96 -12.87 -6.45
C TRP A 33 -9.58 -11.40 -6.31
N ASN A 34 -8.69 -10.96 -7.18
CA ASN A 34 -8.13 -9.63 -7.18
C ASN A 34 -8.96 -8.69 -8.06
N ARG A 35 -9.56 -7.66 -7.46
CA ARG A 35 -10.31 -6.64 -8.19
C ARG A 35 -9.48 -5.38 -8.39
N PRO A 36 -9.33 -4.87 -9.63
CA PRO A 36 -8.81 -3.54 -9.83
C PRO A 36 -9.84 -2.52 -9.31
N ILE A 37 -9.42 -1.68 -8.38
CA ILE A 37 -10.28 -0.66 -7.76
C ILE A 37 -9.98 0.74 -8.27
N GLN A 38 -8.78 0.96 -8.80
CA GLN A 38 -8.33 2.23 -9.31
C GLN A 38 -7.25 2.03 -10.36
N HIS A 39 -7.24 2.92 -11.37
CA HIS A 39 -6.15 3.08 -12.31
C HIS A 39 -6.07 4.54 -12.76
N ALA A 40 -4.87 5.00 -13.14
CA ALA A 40 -4.68 6.29 -13.78
C ALA A 40 -3.36 6.29 -14.56
N ILE A 41 -3.25 7.14 -15.58
CA ILE A 41 -2.00 7.45 -16.25
C ILE A 41 -1.59 8.88 -15.88
N SER A 42 -0.31 9.14 -15.75
CA SER A 42 0.19 10.47 -15.45
C SER A 42 0.09 11.41 -16.65
N ASP A 43 0.04 12.72 -16.41
CA ASP A 43 -0.14 13.75 -17.45
C ASP A 43 0.95 13.70 -18.54
N ASN A 44 2.17 13.30 -18.17
CA ASN A 44 3.29 13.14 -19.09
C ASN A 44 3.35 11.76 -19.78
N GLY A 45 2.40 10.86 -19.49
CA GLY A 45 2.32 9.52 -20.08
C GLY A 45 3.41 8.53 -19.63
N ASN A 46 4.27 8.90 -18.67
CA ASN A 46 5.42 8.07 -18.28
C ASN A 46 5.10 7.08 -17.14
N TRP A 47 4.04 7.31 -16.38
CA TRP A 47 3.67 6.49 -15.24
C TRP A 47 2.22 6.03 -15.36
N PHE A 48 2.02 4.76 -15.04
CA PHE A 48 0.72 4.15 -14.86
C PHE A 48 0.60 3.70 -13.40
N LEU A 49 -0.49 4.04 -12.74
CA LEU A 49 -0.81 3.50 -11.43
C LEU A 49 -2.03 2.59 -11.53
N TYR A 50 -2.05 1.56 -10.70
CA TYR A 50 -3.23 0.74 -10.48
C TYR A 50 -3.25 0.19 -9.07
N ALA A 51 -4.44 0.13 -8.47
CA ALA A 51 -4.66 -0.47 -7.18
C ALA A 51 -5.51 -1.73 -7.34
N VAL A 52 -5.06 -2.81 -6.72
CA VAL A 52 -5.73 -4.11 -6.70
C VAL A 52 -6.12 -4.44 -5.28
N LYS A 53 -7.35 -4.89 -5.08
CA LYS A 53 -7.85 -5.29 -3.78
C LYS A 53 -8.48 -6.69 -3.86
N PRO A 54 -8.00 -7.65 -3.06
CA PRO A 54 -8.69 -8.92 -2.91
C PRO A 54 -10.00 -8.75 -2.13
N ASP A 55 -10.95 -9.66 -2.31
CA ASP A 55 -12.19 -9.69 -1.54
C ASP A 55 -11.92 -9.87 -0.05
N ASN A 56 -10.96 -10.73 0.29
CA ASN A 56 -10.51 -10.95 1.64
C ASN A 56 -9.00 -10.68 1.77
N GLY A 57 -8.64 -9.44 2.13
CA GLY A 57 -7.26 -9.08 2.42
C GLY A 57 -6.98 -7.60 2.27
N ASP A 58 -5.71 -7.27 2.43
CA ASP A 58 -5.19 -5.92 2.21
C ASP A 58 -4.88 -5.71 0.72
N GLY A 59 -5.23 -4.53 0.19
CA GLY A 59 -4.94 -4.19 -1.20
C GLY A 59 -3.47 -3.85 -1.44
N LYS A 60 -3.11 -3.66 -2.71
CA LYS A 60 -1.80 -3.20 -3.15
C LYS A 60 -1.96 -2.13 -4.21
N LEU A 61 -1.23 -1.03 -4.07
CA LEU A 61 -1.06 0.00 -5.07
C LEU A 61 0.27 -0.21 -5.78
N THR A 62 0.25 -0.16 -7.10
CA THR A 62 1.43 -0.29 -7.93
C THR A 62 1.58 0.96 -8.79
N PHE A 63 2.77 1.54 -8.81
CA PHE A 63 3.21 2.55 -9.75
C PHE A 63 4.19 1.90 -10.72
N LYS A 64 3.85 1.88 -12.00
CA LYS A 64 4.65 1.30 -13.06
C LYS A 64 5.10 2.38 -14.01
N ASN A 65 6.39 2.46 -14.27
CA ASN A 65 6.92 3.29 -15.33
C ASN A 65 6.58 2.63 -16.68
N LEU A 66 6.15 3.43 -17.66
CA LEU A 66 5.79 2.94 -19.00
C LEU A 66 6.96 3.01 -19.98
N GLN A 67 8.01 3.75 -19.66
CA GLN A 67 9.22 3.90 -20.47
C GLN A 67 10.30 2.88 -20.09
N ASN A 68 10.23 2.30 -18.90
CA ASN A 68 11.19 1.31 -18.41
C ASN A 68 10.50 0.28 -17.48
N GLU A 69 11.24 -0.68 -16.95
CA GLU A 69 10.71 -1.75 -16.07
C GLU A 69 10.62 -1.35 -14.59
N THR A 70 10.71 -0.06 -14.24
CA THR A 70 10.65 0.40 -12.85
C THR A 70 9.23 0.26 -12.31
N GLU A 71 9.11 -0.38 -11.14
CA GLU A 71 7.84 -0.57 -10.46
C GLU A 71 7.99 -0.31 -8.95
N PHE A 72 7.08 0.50 -8.40
CA PHE A 72 6.95 0.72 -6.96
C PHE A 72 5.66 0.10 -6.46
N ASN A 73 5.80 -0.79 -5.48
CA ASN A 73 4.69 -1.50 -4.87
C ASN A 73 4.47 -0.99 -3.44
N VAL A 74 3.23 -0.59 -3.14
CA VAL A 74 2.84 -0.09 -1.83
C VAL A 74 1.71 -0.94 -1.26
N ALA A 75 2.01 -1.64 -0.17
CA ALA A 75 1.01 -2.42 0.56
C ALA A 75 -0.04 -1.50 1.18
N ARG A 76 -1.32 -1.88 1.05
CA ARG A 76 -2.49 -1.13 1.51
C ARG A 76 -2.64 0.26 0.88
N GLY A 77 -1.89 0.56 -0.17
CA GLY A 77 -2.05 1.79 -0.93
C GLY A 77 -3.38 1.80 -1.68
N ASP A 78 -4.05 2.95 -1.70
CA ASP A 78 -5.32 3.17 -2.37
C ASP A 78 -5.53 4.68 -2.60
N SER A 79 -6.55 5.03 -3.38
CA SER A 79 -6.98 6.41 -3.63
C SER A 79 -5.80 7.28 -4.03
N ALA A 80 -5.03 6.86 -5.01
CA ALA A 80 -3.81 7.54 -5.43
C ALA A 80 -4.12 8.68 -6.42
N ALA A 81 -3.29 9.71 -6.46
CA ALA A 81 -3.37 10.78 -7.45
C ALA A 81 -1.96 11.21 -7.84
N PHE A 82 -1.74 11.38 -9.14
CA PHE A 82 -0.49 11.93 -9.65
C PHE A 82 -0.44 13.42 -9.39
N GLY A 83 0.72 13.89 -8.90
CA GLY A 83 1.09 15.28 -8.99
C GLY A 83 1.46 15.65 -10.42
N LYS A 84 1.48 16.96 -10.69
CA LYS A 84 1.85 17.52 -11.98
C LYS A 84 3.15 16.92 -12.52
N ASN A 85 3.15 16.58 -13.81
CA ASN A 85 4.29 15.97 -14.51
C ASN A 85 4.80 14.65 -13.91
N ALA A 86 4.01 13.96 -13.08
CA ALA A 86 4.41 12.71 -12.43
C ALA A 86 5.70 12.82 -11.59
N SER A 87 6.01 14.00 -11.01
CA SER A 87 7.16 14.12 -10.12
C SER A 87 6.92 13.41 -8.77
N PHE A 88 5.67 13.42 -8.31
CA PHE A 88 5.25 12.72 -7.10
C PHE A 88 3.83 12.16 -7.28
N ALA A 89 3.41 11.28 -6.38
CA ALA A 89 2.02 10.87 -6.24
C ALA A 89 1.63 10.83 -4.76
N ALA A 90 0.42 11.27 -4.45
CA ALA A 90 -0.16 11.13 -3.11
C ALA A 90 -1.14 9.96 -3.09
N PHE A 91 -1.23 9.24 -1.99
CA PHE A 91 -2.13 8.10 -1.81
C PHE A 91 -2.44 7.87 -0.34
N LEU A 92 -3.48 7.09 -0.07
CA LEU A 92 -3.83 6.66 1.28
C LEU A 92 -3.24 5.28 1.56
N ILE A 93 -2.72 5.10 2.77
CA ILE A 93 -2.42 3.79 3.35
C ILE A 93 -3.61 3.41 4.20
N ARG A 94 -4.37 2.41 3.74
CA ARG A 94 -5.55 1.91 4.45
C ARG A 94 -5.15 1.22 5.75
N ALA A 95 -5.97 1.40 6.77
CA ALA A 95 -5.87 0.58 7.96
C ALA A 95 -6.04 -0.91 7.62
N LYS A 96 -5.35 -1.77 8.39
CA LYS A 96 -5.37 -3.22 8.17
C LYS A 96 -6.81 -3.76 8.22
N LEU A 97 -7.19 -4.60 7.26
CA LEU A 97 -8.54 -5.15 7.16
C LEU A 97 -8.99 -5.84 8.47
N ASP A 98 -8.11 -6.61 9.10
CA ASP A 98 -8.37 -7.31 10.36
C ASP A 98 -8.78 -6.33 11.48
N SER A 99 -8.04 -5.22 11.61
CA SER A 99 -8.31 -4.19 12.59
C SER A 99 -9.66 -3.53 12.34
N VAL A 100 -10.02 -3.29 11.07
CA VAL A 100 -11.31 -2.69 10.69
C VAL A 100 -12.46 -3.66 10.98
N LYS A 101 -12.30 -4.95 10.65
CA LYS A 101 -13.29 -6.00 10.96
C LYS A 101 -13.51 -6.12 12.46
N LYS A 102 -12.43 -6.12 13.26
CA LYS A 102 -12.51 -6.16 14.72
C LYS A 102 -13.19 -4.92 15.29
N ALA A 103 -12.84 -3.73 14.82
CA ALA A 103 -13.47 -2.49 15.27
C ALA A 103 -14.97 -2.43 14.96
N LYS A 104 -15.40 -2.95 13.80
CA LYS A 104 -16.82 -3.08 13.48
C LYS A 104 -17.53 -4.07 14.41
N LYS A 105 -16.91 -5.21 14.71
CA LYS A 105 -17.44 -6.21 15.66
C LYS A 105 -17.54 -5.64 17.09
N ASP A 106 -16.57 -4.83 17.49
CA ASP A 106 -16.51 -4.17 18.80
C ASP A 106 -17.37 -2.88 18.85
N GLU A 107 -18.17 -2.57 17.82
CA GLU A 107 -18.94 -1.31 17.65
C GLU A 107 -18.13 -0.01 17.83
N LYS A 108 -16.81 -0.06 17.65
CA LYS A 108 -15.92 1.09 17.77
C LYS A 108 -16.17 2.06 16.62
N LYS A 109 -16.73 3.23 16.97
CA LYS A 109 -17.04 4.32 16.03
C LYS A 109 -16.15 5.53 16.29
N GLY A 110 -15.95 6.34 15.25
CA GLY A 110 -15.26 7.63 15.38
C GLY A 110 -13.76 7.48 15.61
N LYS A 111 -13.29 7.73 16.83
CA LYS A 111 -11.86 7.84 17.18
C LYS A 111 -11.19 6.49 17.41
N ASP A 112 -11.95 5.50 17.87
CA ASP A 112 -11.43 4.14 18.16
C ASP A 112 -11.38 3.23 16.93
N ALA A 113 -11.93 3.71 15.79
CA ALA A 113 -11.83 3.00 14.53
C ALA A 113 -10.41 3.15 13.96
N PRO A 114 -9.87 2.10 13.31
CA PRO A 114 -8.61 2.19 12.58
C PRO A 114 -8.69 3.28 11.51
N GLN A 115 -7.60 4.01 11.36
CA GLN A 115 -7.57 5.22 10.56
C GLN A 115 -6.53 5.10 9.44
N ASP A 116 -6.77 5.84 8.36
CA ASP A 116 -5.94 5.82 7.17
C ASP A 116 -4.88 6.93 7.26
N SER A 117 -3.67 6.64 6.77
CA SER A 117 -2.56 7.60 6.74
C SER A 117 -2.36 8.14 5.33
N LEU A 118 -2.01 9.41 5.21
CA LEU A 118 -1.59 9.96 3.92
C LEU A 118 -0.14 9.59 3.67
N ALA A 119 0.21 9.23 2.44
CA ALA A 119 1.59 9.09 2.02
C ALA A 119 1.82 9.75 0.67
N VAL A 120 3.05 10.20 0.44
CA VAL A 120 3.51 10.78 -0.81
C VAL A 120 4.73 10.02 -1.26
N ILE A 121 4.75 9.55 -2.51
CA ILE A 121 5.91 8.95 -3.15
C ILE A 121 6.53 9.94 -4.12
N ASP A 122 7.84 10.10 -4.05
CA ASP A 122 8.64 10.69 -5.12
C ASP A 122 8.86 9.62 -6.19
N LEU A 123 8.36 9.84 -7.39
CA LEU A 123 8.42 8.86 -8.48
C LEU A 123 9.80 8.80 -9.16
N SER A 124 10.65 9.80 -8.92
CA SER A 124 12.03 9.78 -9.43
C SER A 124 12.96 8.93 -8.56
N THR A 125 12.75 8.95 -7.24
CA THR A 125 13.60 8.24 -6.27
C THR A 125 12.97 7.00 -5.68
N GLY A 126 11.64 6.86 -5.75
CA GLY A 126 10.88 5.82 -5.06
C GLY A 126 10.71 6.08 -3.55
N ASN A 127 11.15 7.23 -3.04
CA ASN A 127 11.07 7.54 -1.62
C ASN A 127 9.63 7.81 -1.20
N ILE A 128 9.15 7.11 -0.17
CA ILE A 128 7.81 7.26 0.38
C ILE A 128 7.87 8.03 1.70
N SER A 129 7.26 9.20 1.71
CA SER A 129 7.04 10.00 2.92
C SER A 129 5.63 9.76 3.44
N VAL A 130 5.53 9.01 4.54
CA VAL A 130 4.26 8.83 5.25
C VAL A 130 4.01 10.04 6.16
N LYS A 131 2.80 10.59 6.08
CA LYS A 131 2.29 11.66 6.93
C LYS A 131 1.28 11.10 7.94
N ASP A 132 0.79 12.01 8.77
CA ASP A 132 -0.19 11.72 9.81
C ASP A 132 -1.48 11.07 9.27
N VAL A 133 -2.24 10.59 10.24
CA VAL A 133 -3.57 10.06 10.05
C VAL A 133 -4.54 11.16 9.61
N ILE A 134 -5.23 10.95 8.48
CA ILE A 134 -6.11 11.98 7.89
C ILE A 134 -7.54 11.48 7.71
N LYS A 135 -8.47 12.43 7.53
CA LYS A 135 -9.87 12.17 7.16
C LYS A 135 -10.00 11.96 5.64
N SER A 136 -9.38 12.84 4.88
CA SER A 136 -9.47 12.89 3.42
C SER A 136 -8.39 13.82 2.88
N TYR A 137 -8.01 13.62 1.62
CA TYR A 137 -7.15 14.56 0.92
C TYR A 137 -7.74 14.86 -0.47
N LYS A 138 -7.33 15.99 -1.04
CA LYS A 138 -7.60 16.35 -2.43
C LYS A 138 -6.35 16.94 -3.06
N MET A 139 -6.18 16.63 -4.34
CA MET A 139 -5.15 17.22 -5.18
C MET A 139 -5.83 18.10 -6.24
N PRO A 140 -5.29 19.28 -6.55
CA PRO A 140 -5.76 20.10 -7.66
C PRO A 140 -5.45 19.42 -9.01
N GLU A 141 -6.31 19.66 -10.00
CA GLU A 141 -6.14 19.14 -11.36
C GLU A 141 -4.97 19.86 -12.09
N ASP A 142 -4.91 21.19 -12.03
CA ASP A 142 -3.93 21.98 -12.81
C ASP A 142 -2.78 22.61 -11.99
N ALA A 143 -3.01 22.84 -10.69
CA ALA A 143 -2.07 23.53 -9.81
C ALA A 143 -1.03 22.55 -9.22
N GLY A 144 0.06 22.32 -9.95
CA GLY A 144 1.12 21.42 -9.50
C GLY A 144 1.82 21.86 -8.21
N GLY A 145 2.14 20.90 -7.36
CA GLY A 145 3.01 21.09 -6.18
C GLY A 145 2.31 21.27 -4.84
N TRP A 146 0.97 21.33 -4.82
CA TRP A 146 0.20 21.46 -3.58
C TRP A 146 -0.79 20.31 -3.45
N LEU A 147 -1.05 19.88 -2.22
CA LEU A 147 -2.14 18.97 -1.89
C LEU A 147 -2.81 19.46 -0.60
N ALA A 148 -4.13 19.37 -0.54
CA ALA A 148 -4.89 19.73 0.64
C ALA A 148 -5.30 18.45 1.39
N TRP A 149 -5.03 18.37 2.68
CA TRP A 149 -5.51 17.28 3.52
C TRP A 149 -6.30 17.80 4.71
N GLN A 150 -7.32 17.04 5.09
CA GLN A 150 -8.10 17.30 6.28
C GLN A 150 -7.65 16.34 7.38
N LEU A 151 -7.06 16.87 8.45
CA LEU A 151 -6.81 16.11 9.66
C LEU A 151 -8.15 15.77 10.34
N LYS A 152 -8.27 14.55 10.87
CA LYS A 152 -9.26 14.33 11.93
C LYS A 152 -8.65 14.95 13.19
N PHE A 153 -9.38 15.83 13.88
CA PHE A 153 -8.97 16.36 15.18
C PHE A 153 -8.72 15.19 16.15
N SER A 154 -7.47 14.74 16.24
CA SER A 154 -6.91 14.17 17.44
C SER A 154 -6.25 15.32 18.18
N LYS A 155 -6.63 15.52 19.44
CA LYS A 155 -5.94 16.47 20.33
C LYS A 155 -4.44 16.14 20.27
N GLU A 156 -3.62 17.18 20.18
CA GLU A 156 -2.16 17.12 20.18
C GLU A 156 -1.63 16.08 21.18
N PRO A 157 -0.50 15.42 20.90
CA PRO A 157 0.24 14.76 21.98
C PRO A 157 0.51 15.82 23.04
N LYS A 158 0.09 15.58 24.28
CA LYS A 158 0.53 16.36 25.43
C LYS A 158 2.06 16.31 25.41
N ASP A 159 2.66 17.45 25.09
CA ASP A 159 4.07 17.70 25.32
C ASP A 159 4.35 17.45 26.81
N SER A 160 5.04 16.34 27.09
CA SER A 160 5.54 16.02 28.42
C SER A 160 6.94 16.61 28.62
N SER A 161 7.10 17.89 28.28
CA SER A 161 8.27 18.69 28.62
C SER A 161 7.85 19.95 29.38
N LYS A 162 7.38 19.75 30.62
CA LYS A 162 7.45 20.78 31.67
C LYS A 162 7.33 20.16 33.07
N ALA A 163 8.34 19.38 33.42
CA ALA A 163 8.95 19.38 34.75
C ALA A 163 10.44 19.59 34.43
N GLU A 164 11.09 20.67 34.82
CA GLU A 164 11.55 20.89 36.18
C GLU A 164 12.25 22.26 36.19
N ASN A 165 11.70 23.25 36.88
CA ASN A 165 12.49 24.29 37.53
C ASN A 165 11.62 25.06 38.52
N ASP A 166 11.46 24.51 39.72
CA ASP A 166 11.14 25.32 40.89
C ASP A 166 11.73 24.66 42.14
N SER A 167 13.00 24.97 42.42
CA SER A 167 13.70 24.66 43.67
C SER A 167 15.04 25.41 43.73
N ALA A 168 15.03 26.75 43.82
CA ALA A 168 16.14 27.52 44.39
C ALA A 168 15.78 29.00 44.61
N LYS A 169 15.04 29.31 45.67
CA LYS A 169 15.34 30.47 46.56
C LYS A 169 14.38 30.56 47.75
N THR A 170 14.83 30.05 48.89
CA THR A 170 14.50 30.61 50.22
C THR A 170 15.58 30.20 51.21
N ALA A 171 16.49 31.14 51.49
CA ALA A 171 17.18 31.40 52.77
C ALA A 171 18.33 32.38 52.50
#